data_AF-A0A4Y2NAT1-F1
#
_entry.id   AF-A0A4Y2NAT1-F1
#
_cell.length_a   1.000
_cell.length_b   1.000
_cell.length_c   1.000
_cell.angle_alpha   90.00
_cell.angle_beta   90.00
_cell.angle_gamma   90.00
#
_symmetry.space_group_name_H-M   'P 1'
#
loop_
_entity.id
_entity.type
_entity.pdbx_description
1 polymer ?
#
loop_
_entity_poly.entity_id
_entity_poly.type
_entity_poly.pdbx_seq_one_letter_code
_entity_poly.pdbx_strand_id
1 'polypeptide(L)'
;MGKNGDKPSQDRERGDEEDSDDEPVLDKSDIPNELKKFIDGLDPDDFLEDIEEDLRDNLKAFNKLSNTTIQSKLQYGKKLRNKIALTFVTDMVDIIIRLCAPSFRSSPLEEPEGVLLIKPKADTLKDFIVNRKIFTDILEKFDPSVRLRNIGKFYGGGVRMVAASHGDIMIVKGLFKEYGDKETMNGFDFIIPNRRSPQLIIYNVDKEVDQEQLKAGLLAKNISLADSSNKPHF
;
A
#
# COMPACT_ATOMS: atom_id res chain seq x y z
N MET A 1 -34.00 71.61 -13.24
CA MET A 1 -34.37 71.78 -11.81
C MET A 1 -35.06 70.51 -11.36
N GLY A 2 -34.33 69.63 -10.65
CA GLY A 2 -34.87 68.41 -10.07
C GLY A 2 -35.17 68.61 -8.59
N LYS A 3 -36.31 68.06 -8.12
CA LYS A 3 -36.61 67.84 -6.70
C LYS A 3 -37.50 66.58 -6.56
N ASN A 4 -36.91 65.56 -5.96
CA ASN A 4 -37.31 64.69 -4.84
C ASN A 4 -38.79 64.35 -4.55
N GLY A 5 -38.97 63.08 -4.12
CA GLY A 5 -40.10 62.53 -3.35
C GLY A 5 -40.52 61.16 -3.90
N ASP A 6 -39.88 60.03 -3.56
CA ASP A 6 -39.95 59.24 -2.31
C ASP A 6 -40.76 57.94 -2.52
N LYS A 7 -40.08 56.79 -2.45
CA LYS A 7 -40.58 55.49 -1.94
C LYS A 7 -39.40 54.67 -1.40
N PRO A 8 -39.55 53.97 -0.24
CA PRO A 8 -38.42 53.51 0.56
C PRO A 8 -37.90 52.16 0.09
N SER A 9 -36.57 52.03 -0.01
CA SER A 9 -35.87 50.76 -0.11
C SER A 9 -35.44 50.30 1.29
N GLN A 10 -35.69 49.04 1.56
CA GLN A 10 -35.48 48.36 2.84
C GLN A 10 -34.05 48.53 3.38
N ASP A 11 -33.96 49.06 4.60
CA ASP A 11 -32.79 48.89 5.46
C ASP A 11 -32.62 47.40 5.78
N ARG A 12 -31.47 46.84 5.42
CA ARG A 12 -30.96 45.60 6.01
C ARG A 12 -30.10 46.01 7.20
N GLU A 13 -30.68 45.92 8.40
CA GLU A 13 -29.91 45.87 9.65
C GLU A 13 -28.88 44.74 9.52
N ARG A 14 -27.60 45.09 9.54
CA ARG A 14 -26.54 44.14 9.90
C ARG A 14 -26.61 44.03 11.41
N GLY A 15 -27.02 42.87 11.90
CA GLY A 15 -26.80 42.52 13.30
C GLY A 15 -25.29 42.50 13.54
N ASP A 16 -24.87 43.33 14.50
CA ASP A 16 -23.57 43.20 15.14
C ASP A 16 -23.62 41.92 15.98
N GLU A 17 -23.14 40.81 15.43
CA GLU A 17 -22.68 39.68 16.24
C GLU A 17 -21.28 40.07 16.73
N GLU A 18 -21.22 40.46 18.01
CA GLU A 18 -19.97 40.64 18.74
C GLU A 18 -19.20 39.30 18.73
N ASP A 19 -18.25 39.16 17.82
CA ASP A 19 -17.19 38.15 17.91
C ASP A 19 -16.41 38.43 19.20
N SER A 20 -16.69 37.65 20.25
CA SER A 20 -15.90 37.70 21.49
C SER A 20 -14.46 37.28 21.18
N ASP A 21 -13.53 38.22 21.27
CA ASP A 21 -12.06 38.05 21.13
C ASP A 21 -11.42 37.21 22.27
N ASP A 22 -12.14 36.26 22.87
CA ASP A 22 -11.54 35.30 23.77
C ASP A 22 -10.98 34.12 22.95
N GLU A 23 -9.78 34.32 22.39
CA GLU A 23 -8.96 33.20 21.94
C GLU A 23 -8.71 32.26 23.14
N PRO A 24 -8.95 30.94 23.01
CA PRO A 24 -8.61 30.01 24.06
C PRO A 24 -7.10 30.10 24.33
N VAL A 25 -6.74 30.56 25.52
CA VAL A 25 -5.37 30.60 26.00
C VAL A 25 -4.89 29.16 26.17
N LEU A 26 -4.30 28.59 25.11
CA LEU A 26 -3.61 27.32 25.17
C LEU A 26 -2.31 27.52 25.97
N ASP A 27 -2.26 26.92 27.17
CA ASP A 27 -1.07 26.95 28.01
C ASP A 27 0.08 26.22 27.30
N LYS A 28 1.29 26.80 27.39
CA LYS A 28 2.47 26.36 26.61
C LYS A 28 2.93 24.94 26.97
N SER A 29 2.42 24.35 28.05
CA SER A 29 2.77 23.03 28.55
C SER A 29 2.04 21.87 27.86
N ASP A 30 0.94 22.14 27.14
CA ASP A 30 -0.06 21.09 26.89
C ASP A 30 -0.16 20.61 25.43
N ILE A 31 0.74 21.03 24.54
CA ILE A 31 0.88 20.40 23.22
C ILE A 31 1.99 19.35 23.32
N PRO A 32 1.67 18.07 23.58
CA PRO A 32 2.68 17.03 23.55
C PRO A 32 3.36 17.05 22.18
N ASN A 33 4.69 17.02 22.17
CA ASN A 33 5.47 17.01 20.93
C ASN A 33 5.41 15.60 20.32
N GLU A 34 4.24 15.22 19.85
CA GLU A 34 3.93 13.92 19.21
C GLU A 34 4.86 13.67 18.02
N LEU A 35 5.20 14.73 17.28
CA LEU A 35 6.17 14.64 16.19
C LEU A 35 7.56 14.21 16.68
N LYS A 36 8.04 14.77 17.81
CA LYS A 36 9.31 14.37 18.40
C LYS A 36 9.27 12.92 18.88
N LYS A 37 8.19 12.50 19.56
CA LYS A 37 8.03 11.10 19.99
C LYS A 37 8.02 10.15 18.79
N PHE A 38 7.37 10.55 17.70
CA PHE A 38 7.34 9.78 16.45
C PHE A 38 8.73 9.68 15.81
N ILE A 39 9.47 10.79 15.69
CA ILE A 39 10.84 10.81 15.17
C ILE A 39 11.79 9.95 16.03
N ASP A 40 11.64 10.01 17.35
CA ASP A 40 12.49 9.26 18.29
C ASP A 40 12.15 7.76 18.32
N GLY A 41 10.99 7.36 17.79
CA GLY A 41 10.51 5.98 17.72
C GLY A 41 10.61 5.32 16.34
N LEU A 42 11.25 5.98 15.35
CA LEU A 42 11.56 5.35 14.06
C LEU A 42 12.64 4.28 14.26
N ASP A 43 12.35 3.03 13.85
CA ASP A 43 13.30 1.93 13.85
C ASP A 43 14.16 1.98 12.58
N PRO A 44 15.49 2.09 12.70
CA PRO A 44 16.39 2.10 11.53
C PRO A 44 16.27 0.87 10.63
N ASP A 45 15.96 -0.30 11.22
CA ASP A 45 15.91 -1.56 10.49
C ASP A 45 14.65 -1.69 9.60
N ASP A 46 13.65 -0.81 9.80
CA ASP A 46 12.42 -0.77 8.99
C ASP A 46 12.59 -0.01 7.66
N PHE A 47 13.72 0.65 7.44
CA PHE A 47 13.97 1.49 6.28
C PHE A 47 15.16 1.00 5.45
N LEU A 48 15.13 1.27 4.14
CA LEU A 48 16.24 1.00 3.23
C LEU A 48 17.33 2.08 3.40
N GLU A 49 18.60 1.73 3.14
CA GLU A 49 19.74 2.66 3.24
C GLU A 49 19.46 4.01 2.54
N ASP A 50 19.88 5.09 3.19
CA ASP A 50 19.71 6.52 2.83
C ASP A 50 18.30 7.12 3.00
N ILE A 51 17.23 6.32 2.97
CA ILE A 51 15.85 6.86 3.09
C ILE A 51 15.53 7.28 4.53
N GLU A 52 16.00 6.51 5.51
CA GLU A 52 15.81 6.84 6.93
C GLU A 52 16.46 8.18 7.27
N GLU A 53 17.70 8.39 6.83
CA GLU A 53 18.47 9.61 7.10
C GLU A 53 17.77 10.84 6.49
N ASP A 54 17.37 10.74 5.21
CA ASP A 54 16.63 11.81 4.52
C ASP A 54 15.30 12.14 5.18
N LEU A 55 14.52 11.12 5.56
CA LEU A 55 13.23 11.30 6.24
C LEU A 55 13.43 11.97 7.60
N ARG A 56 14.41 11.49 8.37
CA ARG A 56 14.69 11.98 9.71
C ARG A 56 15.17 13.42 9.68
N ASP A 57 16.01 13.79 8.72
CA ASP A 57 16.51 15.15 8.58
C ASP A 57 15.43 16.13 8.10
N ASN A 58 14.57 15.69 7.16
CA ASN A 58 13.40 16.47 6.74
C ASN A 58 12.43 16.72 7.91
N LEU A 59 12.12 15.69 8.71
CA LEU A 59 11.25 15.80 9.88
C LEU A 59 11.86 16.69 10.99
N LYS A 60 13.18 16.60 11.24
CA LYS A 60 13.88 17.51 12.18
C LYS A 60 13.84 18.96 11.71
N ALA A 61 14.06 19.21 10.42
CA ALA A 61 14.00 20.54 9.85
C ALA A 61 12.59 21.13 9.95
N PHE A 62 11.55 20.31 9.71
CA PHE A 62 10.16 20.72 9.86
C PHE A 62 9.82 21.04 11.32
N ASN A 63 10.20 20.17 12.25
CA ASN A 63 9.98 20.37 13.68
C ASN A 63 10.65 21.67 14.18
N LYS A 64 11.88 21.95 13.74
CA LYS A 64 12.58 23.20 14.05
C LYS A 64 11.85 24.43 13.51
N LEU A 65 11.41 24.39 12.25
CA LEU A 65 10.66 25.49 11.64
C LEU A 65 9.32 25.72 12.36
N SER A 66 8.58 24.64 12.64
CA SER A 66 7.29 24.69 13.32
C SER A 66 7.41 25.30 14.72
N ASN A 67 8.35 24.81 15.54
CA ASN A 67 8.59 25.35 16.88
C ASN A 67 9.02 26.82 16.85
N THR A 68 9.89 27.21 15.91
CA THR A 68 10.32 28.61 15.76
C THR A 68 9.15 29.52 15.39
N THR A 69 8.27 29.05 14.51
CA THR A 69 7.07 29.79 14.08
C THR A 69 6.08 29.98 15.24
N ILE A 70 5.83 28.92 16.01
CA ILE A 70 4.96 28.95 17.18
C ILE A 70 5.53 29.91 18.25
N GLN A 71 6.83 29.80 18.55
CA GLN A 71 7.50 30.66 19.53
C GLN A 71 7.53 32.13 19.13
N SER A 72 7.63 32.42 17.84
CA SER A 72 7.60 33.79 17.30
C SER A 72 6.18 34.35 17.09
N LYS A 73 5.13 33.60 17.45
CA LYS A 73 3.71 33.95 17.24
C LYS A 73 3.40 34.37 15.80
N LEU A 74 4.12 33.79 14.83
CA LEU A 74 3.90 34.07 13.42
C LEU A 74 2.59 33.41 12.97
N GLN A 75 1.69 34.22 12.42
CA GLN A 75 0.46 33.70 11.82
C GLN A 75 0.77 32.94 10.51
N TYR A 76 0.01 31.88 10.24
CA TYR A 76 0.15 31.05 9.03
C TYR A 76 -0.36 31.76 7.75
N GLY A 77 0.34 32.84 7.38
CA GLY A 77 0.06 33.63 6.18
C GLY A 77 0.57 32.96 4.89
N LYS A 78 0.19 33.54 3.74
CA LYS A 78 0.50 33.02 2.39
C LYS A 78 1.97 32.69 2.17
N LYS A 79 2.89 33.53 2.65
CA LYS A 79 4.35 33.32 2.49
C LYS A 79 4.84 32.07 3.24
N LEU A 80 4.37 31.88 4.48
CA LEU A 80 4.78 30.73 5.30
C LEU A 80 4.18 29.42 4.79
N ARG A 81 2.89 29.44 4.40
CA ARG A 81 2.24 28.27 3.77
C ARG A 81 2.94 27.86 2.48
N ASN A 82 3.29 28.82 1.63
CA ASN A 82 4.03 28.54 0.41
C ASN A 82 5.41 27.96 0.70
N LYS A 83 6.11 28.48 1.72
CA LYS A 83 7.41 27.92 2.14
C LYS A 83 7.27 26.48 2.61
N ILE A 84 6.25 26.16 3.40
CA ILE A 84 6.01 24.80 3.90
C ILE A 84 5.68 23.84 2.75
N ALA A 85 4.82 24.26 1.83
CA ALA A 85 4.44 23.46 0.68
C ALA A 85 5.62 23.21 -0.27
N LEU A 86 6.42 24.24 -0.56
CA LEU A 86 7.47 24.13 -1.57
C LEU A 86 8.71 23.36 -1.08
N THR A 87 8.98 23.37 0.22
CA THR A 87 10.09 22.59 0.79
C THR A 87 9.59 21.27 1.35
N PHE A 88 8.91 21.28 2.49
CA PHE A 88 8.64 20.04 3.24
C PHE A 88 7.68 19.09 2.53
N VAL A 89 6.61 19.61 1.91
CA VAL A 89 5.66 18.74 1.20
C VAL A 89 6.30 18.18 -0.05
N THR A 90 7.06 18.98 -0.82
CA THR A 90 7.83 18.51 -1.97
C THR A 90 8.84 17.44 -1.56
N ASP A 91 9.65 17.69 -0.53
CA ASP A 91 10.69 16.77 -0.06
C ASP A 91 10.08 15.45 0.45
N MET A 92 8.92 15.50 1.13
CA MET A 92 8.17 14.31 1.54
C MET A 92 7.61 13.53 0.36
N VAL A 93 7.09 14.22 -0.66
CA VAL A 93 6.63 13.59 -1.90
C VAL A 93 7.78 12.92 -2.64
N ASP A 94 8.95 13.55 -2.70
CA ASP A 94 10.15 12.98 -3.32
C ASP A 94 10.66 11.74 -2.58
N ILE A 95 10.59 11.72 -1.24
CA ILE A 95 10.87 10.52 -0.43
C ILE A 95 9.86 9.40 -0.75
N ILE A 96 8.56 9.71 -0.84
CA ILE A 96 7.51 8.73 -1.18
C ILE A 96 7.70 8.19 -2.59
N ILE A 97 8.03 9.06 -3.55
CA ILE A 97 8.31 8.65 -4.94
C ILE A 97 9.51 7.70 -4.99
N ARG A 98 10.57 7.97 -4.22
CA ARG A 98 11.71 7.05 -4.10
C ARG A 98 11.31 5.71 -3.50
N LEU A 99 10.57 5.70 -2.40
CA LEU A 99 10.01 4.47 -1.83
C LEU A 99 9.15 3.67 -2.82
N CYS A 100 8.47 4.35 -3.75
CA CYS A 100 7.64 3.74 -4.77
C CYS A 100 8.39 3.38 -6.07
N ALA A 101 9.65 3.80 -6.23
CA ALA A 101 10.37 3.64 -7.48
C ALA A 101 10.74 2.17 -7.73
N PRO A 102 10.82 1.73 -9.01
CA PRO A 102 11.02 0.32 -9.35
C PRO A 102 12.27 -0.31 -8.74
N SER A 103 13.30 0.51 -8.47
CA SER A 103 14.56 0.10 -7.82
C SER A 103 14.41 -0.27 -6.34
N PHE A 104 13.32 0.17 -5.69
CA PHE A 104 13.01 -0.10 -4.28
C PHE A 104 11.89 -1.14 -4.11
N ARG A 105 11.27 -1.56 -5.22
CA ARG A 105 10.62 -2.88 -5.26
C ARG A 105 11.75 -3.89 -5.26
N SER A 106 11.72 -4.83 -4.33
CA SER A 106 12.57 -6.02 -4.38
C SER A 106 12.49 -6.61 -5.79
N SER A 107 13.57 -6.42 -6.56
CA SER A 107 13.85 -7.02 -7.86
C SER A 107 12.95 -6.61 -9.05
N PRO A 108 13.54 -6.35 -10.24
CA PRO A 108 12.78 -6.24 -11.48
C PRO A 108 12.18 -7.62 -11.80
N LEU A 109 10.86 -7.69 -11.96
CA LEU A 109 10.19 -8.85 -12.55
C LEU A 109 10.65 -10.20 -11.95
N GLU A 110 10.79 -10.31 -10.62
CA GLU A 110 10.97 -11.61 -10.00
C GLU A 110 9.85 -12.51 -10.49
N GLU A 111 10.18 -13.73 -10.90
CA GLU A 111 9.17 -14.67 -11.35
C GLU A 111 8.01 -14.63 -10.34
N PRO A 112 6.74 -14.53 -10.75
CA PRO A 112 6.08 -15.77 -10.55
C PRO A 112 5.79 -16.35 -9.16
N GLU A 113 5.87 -15.69 -7.97
CA GLU A 113 5.58 -16.35 -6.66
C GLU A 113 4.61 -17.53 -6.83
N GLY A 114 5.14 -18.74 -6.62
CA GLY A 114 4.41 -19.96 -6.89
C GLY A 114 3.53 -20.29 -5.71
N VAL A 115 2.24 -20.56 -5.96
CA VAL A 115 1.28 -20.91 -4.91
C VAL A 115 0.83 -22.35 -5.11
N LEU A 116 0.82 -23.14 -4.04
CA LEU A 116 0.22 -24.47 -3.99
C LEU A 116 -0.88 -24.47 -2.94
N LEU A 117 -2.07 -24.86 -3.36
CA LEU A 117 -3.23 -25.07 -2.51
C LEU A 117 -3.42 -26.56 -2.34
N ILE A 118 -3.38 -27.00 -1.08
CA ILE A 118 -3.59 -28.39 -0.69
C ILE A 118 -4.96 -28.47 -0.01
N LYS A 119 -5.93 -29.09 -0.69
CA LYS A 119 -7.32 -29.16 -0.23
C LYS A 119 -7.64 -30.55 0.31
N PRO A 120 -8.14 -30.67 1.56
CA PRO A 120 -8.62 -31.96 2.07
C PRO A 120 -9.92 -32.36 1.37
N LYS A 121 -10.04 -33.65 1.02
CA LYS A 121 -11.26 -34.21 0.41
C LYS A 121 -12.31 -34.64 1.43
N ALA A 122 -11.89 -34.96 2.65
CA ALA A 122 -12.75 -35.47 3.71
C ALA A 122 -12.74 -34.55 4.94
N ASP A 123 -13.85 -34.54 5.68
CA ASP A 123 -13.99 -33.73 6.91
C ASP A 123 -13.01 -34.12 8.01
N THR A 124 -12.62 -35.38 8.06
CA THR A 124 -11.61 -35.91 9.00
C THR A 124 -10.21 -35.36 8.74
N LEU A 125 -9.95 -34.81 7.56
CA LEU A 125 -8.66 -34.26 7.15
C LEU A 125 -8.63 -32.74 7.23
N LYS A 126 -9.54 -32.09 7.96
CA LYS A 126 -9.63 -30.62 8.05
C LYS A 126 -8.81 -30.00 9.17
N ASP A 127 -7.89 -30.75 9.79
CA ASP A 127 -6.97 -30.20 10.79
C ASP A 127 -5.76 -29.56 10.11
N PHE A 128 -5.71 -28.23 10.12
CA PHE A 128 -4.62 -27.47 9.53
C PHE A 128 -3.25 -27.76 10.18
N ILE A 129 -3.18 -27.94 11.50
CA ILE A 129 -1.91 -28.10 12.22
C ILE A 129 -1.31 -29.46 11.88
N VAL A 130 -2.14 -30.50 11.88
CA VAL A 130 -1.75 -31.86 11.48
C VAL A 130 -1.32 -31.88 10.01
N ASN A 131 -2.13 -31.32 9.12
CA ASN A 131 -1.82 -31.29 7.68
C ASN A 131 -0.54 -30.51 7.39
N ARG A 132 -0.38 -29.33 8.00
CA ARG A 132 0.83 -28.51 7.85
C ARG A 132 2.06 -29.34 8.22
N LYS A 133 2.00 -30.04 9.36
CA LYS A 133 3.11 -30.89 9.83
C LYS A 133 3.44 -31.99 8.84
N ILE A 134 2.44 -32.72 8.33
CA ILE A 134 2.65 -33.78 7.33
C ILE A 134 3.47 -33.27 6.14
N PHE A 135 3.09 -32.12 5.57
CA PHE A 135 3.76 -31.60 4.39
C PHE A 135 5.13 -30.98 4.70
N THR A 136 5.29 -30.31 5.85
CA THR A 136 6.61 -29.78 6.24
C THR A 136 7.61 -30.91 6.53
N ASP A 137 7.18 -31.98 7.20
CA ASP A 137 8.03 -33.13 7.51
C ASP A 137 8.55 -33.82 6.24
N ILE A 138 7.75 -33.88 5.17
CA ILE A 138 8.18 -34.39 3.86
C ILE A 138 9.25 -33.47 3.25
N LEU A 139 9.03 -32.15 3.25
CA LEU A 139 10.00 -31.21 2.67
C LEU A 139 11.33 -31.26 3.43
N GLU A 140 11.30 -31.20 4.76
CA GLU A 140 12.49 -31.25 5.59
C GLU A 140 13.31 -32.54 5.38
N LYS A 141 12.63 -33.67 5.16
CA LYS A 141 13.28 -34.96 4.99
C LYS A 141 13.89 -35.16 3.61
N PHE A 142 13.22 -34.73 2.54
CA PHE A 142 13.60 -35.07 1.17
C PHE A 142 14.28 -33.93 0.42
N ASP A 143 14.00 -32.68 0.78
CA ASP A 143 14.71 -31.52 0.25
C ASP A 143 14.68 -30.33 1.22
N PRO A 144 15.59 -30.31 2.22
CA PRO A 144 15.67 -29.22 3.18
C PRO A 144 16.14 -27.89 2.55
N SER A 145 16.56 -27.89 1.29
CA SER A 145 16.96 -26.67 0.59
C SER A 145 15.77 -25.88 0.06
N VAL A 146 14.58 -26.50 -0.02
CA VAL A 146 13.34 -25.84 -0.42
C VAL A 146 13.01 -24.72 0.57
N ARG A 147 13.01 -23.48 0.08
CA ARG A 147 12.62 -22.30 0.84
C ARG A 147 11.20 -21.88 0.46
N LEU A 148 10.27 -22.09 1.38
CA LEU A 148 8.93 -21.51 1.28
C LEU A 148 8.93 -20.11 1.89
N ARG A 149 8.37 -19.14 1.16
CA ARG A 149 8.15 -17.77 1.67
C ARG A 149 7.06 -17.75 2.73
N ASN A 150 6.04 -18.60 2.58
CA ASN A 150 4.90 -18.65 3.49
C ASN A 150 4.23 -20.03 3.49
N ILE A 151 3.79 -20.47 4.67
CA ILE A 151 2.86 -21.60 4.85
C ILE A 151 1.67 -21.13 5.68
N GLY A 152 0.50 -21.07 5.08
CA GLY A 152 -0.72 -20.55 5.69
C GLY A 152 -1.89 -21.55 5.64
N LYS A 153 -2.93 -21.25 6.42
CA LYS A 153 -4.18 -22.00 6.38
C LYS A 153 -4.95 -21.67 5.10
N PHE A 154 -5.46 -22.71 4.46
CA PHE A 154 -6.40 -22.60 3.34
C PHE A 154 -7.78 -23.11 3.78
N TYR A 155 -8.81 -22.72 3.03
CA TYR A 155 -10.21 -23.04 3.34
C TYR A 155 -10.42 -24.52 3.68
N GLY A 156 -11.29 -24.78 4.66
CA GLY A 156 -11.66 -26.13 5.07
C GLY A 156 -10.51 -26.92 5.70
N GLY A 157 -9.55 -26.26 6.34
CA GLY A 157 -8.42 -26.96 6.98
C GLY A 157 -7.28 -27.35 6.04
N GLY A 158 -7.32 -26.87 4.80
CA GLY A 158 -6.25 -27.05 3.83
C GLY A 158 -5.01 -26.24 4.16
N VAL A 159 -3.95 -26.47 3.38
CA VAL A 159 -2.66 -25.79 3.52
C VAL A 159 -2.39 -25.00 2.24
N ARG A 160 -1.94 -23.75 2.40
CA ARG A 160 -1.43 -22.90 1.33
C ARG A 160 0.08 -22.77 1.50
N MET A 161 0.84 -23.09 0.45
CA MET A 161 2.29 -22.90 0.42
C MET A 161 2.65 -21.89 -0.66
N VAL A 162 3.61 -21.02 -0.36
CA VAL A 162 4.13 -20.00 -1.28
C VAL A 162 5.63 -20.17 -1.42
N ALA A 163 6.11 -20.27 -2.65
CA ALA A 163 7.52 -20.34 -2.99
C ALA A 163 7.93 -19.10 -3.80
N ALA A 164 9.24 -18.90 -3.96
CA ALA A 164 9.78 -17.76 -4.68
C ALA A 164 9.37 -17.73 -6.16
N SER A 165 9.24 -18.89 -6.80
CA SER A 165 8.87 -18.99 -8.21
C SER A 165 7.80 -20.05 -8.48
N HIS A 166 7.26 -20.03 -9.70
CA HIS A 166 6.39 -21.10 -10.17
C HIS A 166 7.15 -22.42 -10.32
N GLY A 167 8.41 -22.38 -10.74
CA GLY A 167 9.27 -23.57 -10.82
C GLY A 167 9.43 -24.25 -9.46
N ASP A 168 9.75 -23.47 -8.42
CA ASP A 168 9.93 -23.98 -7.06
C ASP A 168 8.66 -24.67 -6.55
N ILE A 169 7.49 -24.07 -6.79
CA ILE A 169 6.24 -24.66 -6.31
C ILE A 169 5.87 -25.95 -7.08
N MET A 170 6.29 -26.08 -8.34
CA MET A 170 6.14 -27.33 -9.08
C MET A 170 7.04 -28.44 -8.51
N ILE A 171 8.27 -28.10 -8.11
CA ILE A 171 9.19 -29.04 -7.42
C ILE A 171 8.57 -29.50 -6.11
N VAL A 172 8.08 -28.58 -5.28
CA VAL A 172 7.38 -28.89 -4.02
C VAL A 172 6.21 -29.85 -4.24
N LYS A 173 5.37 -29.58 -5.26
CA LYS A 173 4.28 -30.49 -5.63
C LYS A 173 4.78 -31.86 -6.09
N GLY A 174 5.90 -31.91 -6.81
CA GLY A 174 6.57 -33.14 -7.22
C GLY A 174 7.02 -33.98 -6.03
N LEU A 175 7.68 -33.37 -5.04
CA LEU A 175 8.13 -34.02 -3.82
C LEU A 175 6.98 -34.69 -3.08
N PHE A 176 5.83 -34.04 -2.94
CA PHE A 176 4.66 -34.64 -2.30
C PHE A 176 4.11 -35.84 -3.06
N LYS A 177 4.15 -35.82 -4.41
CA LYS A 177 3.69 -36.93 -5.23
C LYS A 177 4.65 -38.11 -5.24
N GLU A 178 5.95 -37.85 -5.13
CA GLU A 178 6.99 -38.87 -5.19
C GLU A 178 7.23 -39.53 -3.83
N TYR A 179 7.33 -38.73 -2.77
CA TYR A 179 7.75 -39.20 -1.45
C TYR A 179 6.63 -39.25 -0.41
N GLY A 180 5.46 -38.67 -0.71
CA GLY A 180 4.31 -38.74 0.16
C GLY A 180 3.69 -40.13 0.18
N ASP A 181 3.21 -40.55 1.35
CA ASP A 181 2.45 -41.80 1.50
C ASP A 181 1.20 -41.77 0.61
N LYS A 182 1.05 -42.76 -0.28
CA LYS A 182 0.00 -42.74 -1.32
C LYS A 182 -1.41 -42.72 -0.72
N GLU A 183 -1.63 -43.44 0.38
CA GLU A 183 -2.93 -43.49 1.05
C GLU A 183 -3.29 -42.10 1.62
N THR A 184 -2.34 -41.47 2.29
CA THR A 184 -2.48 -40.11 2.84
C THR A 184 -2.65 -39.07 1.72
N MET A 185 -1.79 -39.08 0.70
CA MET A 185 -1.80 -38.09 -0.39
C MET A 185 -3.09 -38.16 -1.22
N ASN A 186 -3.70 -39.34 -1.36
CA ASN A 186 -4.99 -39.50 -2.05
C ASN A 186 -6.12 -38.74 -1.36
N GLY A 187 -6.01 -38.47 -0.07
CA GLY A 187 -6.94 -37.65 0.72
C GLY A 187 -6.93 -36.16 0.38
N PHE A 188 -5.99 -35.69 -0.45
CA PHE A 188 -5.82 -34.28 -0.76
C PHE A 188 -5.83 -34.00 -2.27
N ASP A 189 -6.24 -32.78 -2.63
CA ASP A 189 -6.08 -32.22 -3.97
C ASP A 189 -4.98 -31.16 -3.98
N PHE A 190 -4.03 -31.30 -4.91
CA PHE A 190 -2.88 -30.41 -5.07
C PHE A 190 -3.06 -29.50 -6.27
N ILE A 191 -3.41 -28.24 -6.00
CA ILE A 191 -3.81 -27.27 -7.02
C ILE A 191 -2.79 -26.13 -7.05
N ILE A 192 -2.15 -25.97 -8.21
CA ILE A 192 -1.37 -24.75 -8.51
C ILE A 192 -2.31 -23.86 -9.33
N PRO A 193 -2.83 -22.76 -8.76
CA PRO A 193 -3.75 -21.90 -9.48
C PRO A 193 -3.01 -21.20 -10.63
N ASN A 194 -3.62 -21.19 -11.81
CA ASN A 194 -3.15 -20.33 -12.89
C ASN A 194 -3.26 -18.88 -12.44
N ARG A 195 -2.18 -18.11 -12.64
CA ARG A 195 -2.23 -16.67 -12.47
C ARG A 195 -3.23 -16.11 -13.47
N ARG A 196 -4.33 -15.56 -12.96
CA ARG A 196 -5.24 -14.75 -13.77
C ARG A 196 -4.69 -13.34 -13.75
N SER A 197 -4.55 -12.73 -14.93
CA SER A 197 -4.34 -11.29 -15.01
C SER A 197 -5.47 -10.59 -14.24
N PRO A 198 -5.18 -9.59 -13.41
CA PRO A 198 -6.21 -8.83 -12.72
C PRO A 198 -7.20 -8.29 -13.75
N GLN A 199 -8.49 -8.47 -13.49
CA GLN A 199 -9.55 -7.98 -14.36
C GLN A 199 -9.96 -6.59 -13.89
N LEU A 200 -9.82 -5.59 -14.77
CA LEU A 200 -10.35 -4.26 -14.55
C LEU A 200 -11.77 -4.20 -15.12
N ILE A 201 -12.75 -3.84 -14.30
CA ILE A 201 -14.13 -3.61 -14.75
C ILE A 201 -14.37 -2.11 -14.73
N ILE A 202 -14.61 -1.52 -15.91
CA ILE A 202 -14.93 -0.11 -16.07
C ILE A 202 -16.41 0.03 -16.37
N TYR A 203 -17.13 0.82 -15.56
CA TYR A 203 -18.53 1.14 -15.77
C TYR A 203 -18.68 2.44 -16.56
N ASN A 204 -19.86 2.66 -17.16
CA ASN A 204 -20.18 3.86 -17.95
C ASN A 204 -19.27 4.11 -19.15
N VAL A 205 -18.72 3.04 -19.73
CA VAL A 205 -18.08 3.10 -21.04
C VAL A 205 -19.17 3.14 -22.11
N ASP A 206 -19.00 4.03 -23.10
CA ASP A 206 -19.91 4.09 -24.24
C ASP A 206 -19.94 2.74 -24.97
N LYS A 207 -21.12 2.31 -25.45
CA LYS A 207 -21.31 1.00 -26.09
C LYS A 207 -20.50 0.85 -27.38
N GLU A 208 -20.08 1.97 -27.97
CA GLU A 208 -19.25 2.01 -29.18
C GLU A 208 -17.78 1.69 -28.92
N VAL A 209 -17.31 1.81 -27.67
CA VAL A 209 -15.92 1.52 -27.31
C VAL A 209 -15.78 0.04 -26.99
N ASP A 210 -15.15 -0.68 -27.91
CA ASP A 210 -14.83 -2.08 -27.72
C ASP A 210 -13.57 -2.29 -26.84
N GLN A 211 -13.34 -3.55 -26.46
CA GLN A 211 -12.21 -3.91 -25.62
C GLN A 211 -10.86 -3.60 -26.29
N GLU A 212 -10.72 -3.81 -27.60
CA GLU A 212 -9.47 -3.63 -28.32
C GLU A 212 -9.11 -2.14 -28.43
N GLN A 213 -10.09 -1.29 -28.73
CA GLN A 213 -9.97 0.15 -28.76
C GLN A 213 -9.59 0.72 -27.39
N LEU A 214 -10.24 0.25 -26.31
CA LEU A 214 -9.89 0.65 -24.96
C LEU A 214 -8.46 0.25 -24.60
N LYS A 215 -8.07 -1.00 -24.89
CA LYS A 215 -6.70 -1.48 -24.64
C LYS A 215 -5.67 -0.64 -25.40
N ALA A 216 -5.91 -0.39 -26.70
CA ALA A 216 -5.03 0.42 -27.53
C ALA A 216 -4.93 1.86 -27.02
N GLY A 217 -6.06 2.47 -26.64
CA GLY A 217 -6.10 3.81 -26.06
C GLY A 217 -5.34 3.91 -24.74
N LEU A 218 -5.49 2.93 -23.85
CA LEU A 218 -4.77 2.87 -22.58
C LEU A 218 -3.26 2.73 -22.79
N LEU A 219 -2.84 1.85 -23.70
CA LEU A 219 -1.42 1.69 -24.05
C LEU A 219 -0.82 2.96 -24.67
N ALA A 220 -1.56 3.61 -25.58
CA ALA A 220 -1.12 4.85 -26.21
C ALA A 220 -0.99 6.01 -25.21
N LYS A 221 -1.81 6.01 -24.15
CA LYS A 221 -1.78 7.04 -23.10
C LYS A 221 -0.79 6.74 -21.97
N ASN A 222 -0.44 5.48 -21.75
CA ASN A 222 0.46 5.09 -20.69
C ASN A 222 1.36 3.92 -21.10
N ILE A 223 2.58 4.25 -21.50
CA ILE A 223 3.59 3.28 -21.94
C ILE A 223 4.03 2.31 -20.83
N SER A 224 3.83 2.66 -19.55
CA SER A 224 4.15 1.77 -18.42
C SER A 224 3.18 0.60 -18.26
N LEU A 225 2.11 0.56 -19.07
CA LEU A 225 1.14 -0.54 -19.11
C LEU A 225 1.55 -1.70 -20.04
N ALA A 226 2.68 -1.57 -20.75
CA ALA A 226 3.23 -2.60 -21.60
C ALA A 226 4.64 -3.03 -21.16
N ASP A 227 5.00 -4.27 -21.50
CA ASP A 227 6.36 -4.77 -21.32
C ASP A 227 7.34 -4.17 -22.36
N SER A 228 8.62 -4.56 -22.27
CA SER A 228 9.67 -4.11 -23.20
C SER A 228 9.44 -4.54 -24.66
N SER A 229 8.54 -5.48 -24.91
CA SER A 229 8.11 -5.93 -26.24
C SER A 229 6.80 -5.27 -26.68
N ASN A 230 6.37 -4.22 -25.97
CA ASN A 230 5.14 -3.47 -26.19
C ASN A 230 3.86 -4.31 -26.04
N LYS A 231 3.92 -5.41 -25.27
CA LYS A 231 2.78 -6.27 -24.99
C LYS A 231 2.07 -5.82 -23.72
N PRO A 232 0.74 -5.62 -23.72
CA PRO A 232 0.00 -5.17 -22.55
C PRO A 232 0.09 -6.16 -21.38
N HIS A 233 0.16 -5.61 -20.16
CA HIS A 233 0.09 -6.39 -18.92
C HIS A 233 -1.34 -6.90 -18.57
N PHE A 234 -2.35 -6.58 -19.39
CA PHE A 234 -3.78 -6.88 -19.18
C PHE A 234 -4.50 -7.39 -20.44
#